data_AF-A0A2Z6G8C6-F1
#
_entry.id   AF-A0A2Z6G8C6-F1
#
_cell.length_a   1.000
_cell.length_b   1.000
_cell.length_c   1.000
_cell.angle_alpha   90.00
_cell.angle_beta   90.00
_cell.angle_gamma   90.00
#
_symmetry.space_group_name_H-M   'P 1'
#
loop_
_entity.id
_entity.type
_entity.pdbx_description
1 polymer ?
#
loop_
_entity_poly.entity_id
_entity_poly.type
_entity_poly.pdbx_seq_one_letter_code
_entity_poly.pdbx_strand_id
1 'polypeptide(L)'
;MINPFETQKERELFFTDSPAGQVERALELLTGLYEFKVERGTQANSLRINYDIQHYSLEGLEHALVDEGFRFEDNALRKLGRKLIYYCEDVQYHNLKMPEWQTKTRGREIFVKVYEHHSHGDHDETPKELRDFK
;
A
#
# COMPACT_ATOMS: atom_id res chain seq x y z
N MET A 1 -9.45 -5.72 -9.10
CA MET A 1 -9.07 -4.29 -9.18
C MET A 1 -8.53 -3.93 -7.81
N ILE A 2 -7.24 -3.59 -7.69
CA ILE A 2 -6.61 -3.29 -6.39
C ILE A 2 -7.07 -1.88 -5.97
N ASN A 3 -7.75 -1.78 -4.84
CA ASN A 3 -8.13 -0.48 -4.28
C ASN A 3 -6.94 0.07 -3.48
N PRO A 4 -6.28 1.16 -3.91
CA PRO A 4 -5.13 1.71 -3.20
C PRO A 4 -5.49 2.29 -1.82
N PHE A 5 -6.78 2.49 -1.55
CA PHE A 5 -7.30 2.92 -0.26
C PHE A 5 -7.77 1.76 0.63
N GLU A 6 -7.58 0.51 0.20
CA GLU A 6 -7.87 -0.65 1.03
C GLU A 6 -6.87 -0.72 2.19
N THR A 7 -7.34 -0.34 3.37
CA THR A 7 -6.54 -0.33 4.61
C THR A 7 -6.46 -1.71 5.26
N GLN A 8 -7.44 -2.57 5.01
CA GLN A 8 -7.49 -3.93 5.51
C GLN A 8 -6.45 -4.81 4.80
N LYS A 9 -5.64 -5.52 5.58
CA LYS A 9 -4.58 -6.41 5.10
C LYS A 9 -4.79 -7.80 5.64
N GLU A 10 -4.81 -8.77 4.72
CA GLU A 10 -4.69 -10.19 5.06
C GLU A 10 -3.25 -10.66 4.83
N ARG A 11 -2.68 -11.33 5.83
CA ARG A 11 -1.33 -11.92 5.78
C ARG A 11 -1.31 -13.28 6.46
N GLU A 12 -0.29 -14.05 6.14
CA GLU A 12 -0.05 -15.35 6.76
C GLU A 12 1.36 -15.38 7.37
N LEU A 13 1.41 -15.64 8.67
CA LEU A 13 2.63 -15.80 9.46
C LEU A 13 3.01 -17.28 9.47
N PHE A 14 4.28 -17.58 9.21
CA PHE A 14 4.81 -18.95 9.21
C PHE A 14 5.88 -19.09 10.29
N PHE A 15 5.63 -19.97 11.26
CA PHE A 15 6.50 -20.20 12.41
C PHE A 15 7.43 -21.39 12.17
N THR A 16 8.61 -21.39 12.78
CA THR A 16 9.45 -22.59 12.83
C THR A 16 8.89 -23.63 13.79
N ASP A 17 9.32 -24.89 13.66
CA ASP A 17 8.91 -25.98 14.57
C ASP A 17 9.41 -25.79 16.01
N SER A 18 10.47 -24.99 16.19
CA SER A 18 11.05 -24.65 17.49
C SER A 18 11.03 -23.14 17.71
N PRO A 19 10.58 -22.64 18.88
CA PRO A 19 10.03 -23.40 20.01
C PRO A 19 8.71 -24.15 19.69
N ALA A 20 8.39 -25.20 20.44
CA ALA A 20 7.12 -25.91 20.27
C ALA A 20 5.93 -25.05 20.74
N GLY A 21 4.77 -25.22 20.12
CA GLY A 21 3.52 -24.55 20.52
C GLY A 21 3.43 -23.07 20.14
N GLN A 22 4.31 -22.57 19.27
CA GLN A 22 4.31 -21.17 18.84
C GLN A 22 2.97 -20.71 18.25
N VAL A 23 2.31 -21.54 17.45
CA VAL A 23 1.04 -21.16 16.80
C VAL A 23 -0.05 -20.94 17.85
N GLU A 24 -0.18 -21.81 18.85
CA GLU A 24 -1.14 -21.63 19.95
C GLU A 24 -0.84 -20.36 20.76
N ARG A 25 0.43 -20.18 21.15
CA ARG A 25 0.84 -19.01 21.95
C ARG A 25 0.64 -17.70 21.19
N ALA A 26 0.95 -17.67 19.90
CA ALA A 26 0.76 -16.48 19.06
C ALA A 26 -0.74 -16.21 18.84
N LEU A 27 -1.56 -17.25 18.66
CA LEU A 27 -3.00 -17.11 18.55
C LEU A 27 -3.58 -16.49 19.82
N GLU A 28 -3.22 -17.00 20.99
CA GLU A 28 -3.65 -16.47 22.29
C GLU A 28 -3.21 -15.00 22.49
N LEU A 29 -1.96 -14.68 22.16
CA LEU A 29 -1.41 -13.33 22.30
C LEU A 29 -2.10 -12.31 21.39
N LEU A 30 -2.39 -12.69 20.14
CA LEU A 30 -2.99 -11.80 19.14
C LEU A 30 -4.52 -11.72 19.26
N THR A 31 -5.15 -12.66 19.97
CA THR A 31 -6.59 -12.66 20.19
C THR A 31 -6.99 -11.50 21.10
N GLY A 32 -7.98 -10.71 20.65
CA GLY A 32 -8.51 -9.58 21.43
C GLY A 32 -7.84 -8.25 21.15
N LEU A 33 -6.85 -8.20 20.25
CA LEU A 33 -6.33 -6.94 19.72
C LEU A 33 -7.43 -6.16 18.98
N TYR A 34 -7.42 -4.83 19.12
CA TYR A 34 -8.43 -3.94 18.55
C TYR A 34 -8.41 -4.04 17.02
N GLU A 35 -9.57 -4.26 16.40
CA GLU A 35 -9.72 -4.40 14.94
C GLU A 35 -8.71 -5.34 14.27
N PHE A 36 -8.37 -6.42 14.98
CA PHE A 36 -7.45 -7.45 14.53
C PHE A 36 -8.16 -8.80 14.59
N LYS A 37 -8.05 -9.59 13.52
CA LYS A 37 -8.54 -10.98 13.51
C LYS A 37 -7.37 -11.91 13.29
N VAL A 38 -7.34 -13.01 14.03
CA VAL A 38 -6.33 -14.06 13.90
C VAL A 38 -7.03 -15.41 13.85
N GLU A 39 -6.60 -16.23 12.89
CA GLU A 39 -7.15 -17.55 12.63
C GLU A 39 -6.01 -18.52 12.30
N ARG A 40 -6.31 -19.82 12.37
CA ARG A 40 -5.38 -20.85 11.89
C ARG A 40 -5.13 -20.68 10.40
N GLY A 41 -3.86 -20.72 10.01
CA GLY A 41 -3.48 -20.64 8.60
C GLY A 41 -3.72 -21.93 7.84
N THR A 42 -3.26 -21.93 6.59
CA THR A 42 -3.32 -23.04 5.64
C THR A 42 -2.38 -24.19 6.03
N GLN A 43 -1.28 -23.88 6.71
CA GLN A 43 -0.31 -24.85 7.20
C GLN A 43 -0.38 -25.00 8.72
N ALA A 44 0.01 -26.16 9.23
CA ALA A 44 -0.06 -26.46 10.67
C ALA A 44 0.77 -25.48 11.53
N ASN A 45 1.86 -24.95 10.99
CA ASN A 45 2.77 -23.99 11.62
C ASN A 45 2.47 -22.54 11.24
N SER A 46 1.23 -22.21 10.86
CA SER A 46 0.88 -20.88 10.33
C SER A 46 -0.36 -20.25 10.97
N LEU A 47 -0.39 -18.92 11.00
CA LEU A 47 -1.54 -18.12 11.39
C LEU A 47 -1.91 -17.13 10.28
N ARG A 48 -3.20 -17.05 9.98
CA ARG A 48 -3.75 -16.00 9.13
C ARG A 48 -4.15 -14.82 10.01
N ILE A 49 -3.68 -13.64 9.65
CA ILE A 49 -3.97 -12.39 10.35
C ILE A 49 -4.66 -11.42 9.39
N ASN A 50 -5.61 -10.68 9.94
CA ASN A 50 -6.34 -9.61 9.26
C ASN A 50 -6.30 -8.36 10.14
N TYR A 51 -5.79 -7.26 9.61
CA TYR A 51 -5.60 -6.02 10.36
C TYR A 51 -5.77 -4.77 9.51
N ASP A 52 -6.07 -3.64 10.15
CA ASP A 52 -6.03 -2.34 9.49
C ASP A 52 -4.61 -1.74 9.54
N ILE A 53 -4.10 -1.32 8.38
CA ILE A 53 -2.79 -0.68 8.25
C ILE A 53 -2.65 0.65 9.01
N GLN A 54 -3.77 1.28 9.37
CA GLN A 54 -3.77 2.49 10.20
C GLN A 54 -3.35 2.20 11.65
N HIS A 55 -3.54 0.97 12.11
CA HIS A 55 -3.26 0.53 13.48
C HIS A 55 -2.04 -0.37 13.59
N TYR A 56 -1.80 -1.22 12.58
CA TYR A 56 -0.73 -2.23 12.61
C TYR A 56 0.04 -2.28 11.29
N SER A 57 1.29 -2.73 11.33
CA SER A 57 2.07 -3.09 10.14
C SER A 57 2.59 -4.52 10.29
N LEU A 58 2.80 -5.23 9.18
CA LEU A 58 3.36 -6.58 9.25
C LEU A 58 4.73 -6.59 9.95
N GLU A 59 5.57 -5.60 9.62
CA GLU A 59 6.91 -5.47 10.21
C GLU A 59 6.85 -5.25 11.72
N GLY A 60 5.96 -4.37 12.19
CA GLY A 60 5.79 -4.11 13.62
C GLY A 60 5.27 -5.33 14.38
N LEU A 61 4.31 -6.06 13.78
CA LEU A 61 3.77 -7.29 14.35
C LEU A 61 4.85 -8.39 14.43
N GLU A 62 5.60 -8.63 13.35
CA GLU A 62 6.67 -9.63 13.35
C GLU A 62 7.79 -9.25 14.31
N HIS A 63 8.17 -7.96 14.41
CA HIS A 63 9.18 -7.51 15.37
C HIS A 63 8.73 -7.75 16.82
N ALA A 64 7.51 -7.34 17.18
CA ALA A 64 6.97 -7.55 18.52
C ALA A 64 6.89 -9.04 18.88
N LEU A 65 6.48 -9.89 17.93
CA LEU A 65 6.49 -11.34 18.11
C LEU A 65 7.91 -11.89 18.27
N VAL A 66 8.89 -11.40 17.51
CA VAL A 66 10.29 -11.81 17.71
C VAL A 66 10.81 -11.41 19.09
N ASP A 67 10.47 -10.22 19.58
CA ASP A 67 10.84 -9.74 20.92
C ASP A 67 10.24 -10.60 22.04
N GLU A 68 9.01 -11.09 21.85
CA GLU A 68 8.34 -12.05 22.74
C GLU A 68 8.85 -13.51 22.60
N GLY A 69 9.85 -13.74 21.74
CA GLY A 69 10.55 -15.01 21.59
C GLY A 69 9.99 -15.93 20.51
N PHE A 70 9.10 -15.45 19.64
CA PHE A 70 8.64 -16.19 18.48
C PHE A 70 9.71 -16.21 17.36
N ARG A 71 9.65 -17.25 16.53
CA ARG A 71 10.59 -17.57 15.46
C ARG A 71 9.81 -17.89 14.20
N PHE A 72 10.05 -17.07 13.18
CA PHE A 72 9.45 -17.26 11.86
C PHE A 72 10.34 -18.06 10.95
N GLU A 73 9.73 -18.74 9.99
CA GLU A 73 10.49 -19.39 8.92
C GLU A 73 11.34 -18.38 8.15
N ASP A 74 12.55 -18.83 7.81
CA ASP A 74 13.61 -17.94 7.34
C ASP A 74 14.18 -18.32 5.98
N ASN A 75 13.31 -18.53 5.00
CA ASN A 75 13.76 -18.76 3.62
C ASN A 75 13.96 -17.44 2.85
N ALA A 76 14.93 -17.40 1.93
CA ALA A 76 15.34 -16.19 1.23
C ALA A 76 14.20 -15.56 0.40
N LEU A 77 13.35 -16.38 -0.23
CA LEU A 77 12.21 -15.91 -1.00
C LEU A 77 11.16 -15.23 -0.11
N ARG A 78 10.84 -15.83 1.05
CA ARG A 78 9.95 -15.27 2.07
C ARG A 78 10.53 -13.99 2.66
N LYS A 79 11.84 -13.92 2.92
CA LYS A 79 12.51 -12.68 3.35
C LYS A 79 12.30 -11.55 2.36
N LEU A 80 12.52 -11.81 1.07
CA LEU A 80 12.34 -10.80 0.03
C LEU A 80 10.87 -10.37 -0.08
N GLY A 81 9.94 -11.34 -0.07
CA GLY A 81 8.50 -11.07 -0.07
C GLY A 81 8.07 -10.21 1.12
N ARG A 82 8.55 -10.54 2.32
CA ARG A 82 8.29 -9.74 3.54
C ARG A 82 8.80 -8.31 3.40
N LYS A 83 10.05 -8.11 2.98
CA LYS A 83 10.62 -6.76 2.79
C LYS A 83 9.83 -5.94 1.77
N LEU A 84 9.33 -6.57 0.70
CA LEU A 84 8.46 -5.89 -0.26
C LEU A 84 7.13 -5.49 0.38
N ILE A 85 6.51 -6.37 1.17
CA ILE A 85 5.28 -6.07 1.90
C ILE A 85 5.52 -4.90 2.87
N TYR A 86 6.60 -4.91 3.65
CA TYR A 86 6.93 -3.84 4.59
C TYR A 86 7.04 -2.50 3.87
N TYR A 87 7.78 -2.45 2.76
CA TYR A 87 7.91 -1.24 1.97
C TYR A 87 6.56 -0.76 1.42
N CYS A 88 5.74 -1.65 0.87
CA CYS A 88 4.42 -1.28 0.35
C CYS A 88 3.50 -0.76 1.45
N GLU A 89 3.52 -1.38 2.63
CA GLU A 89 2.72 -0.96 3.77
C GLU A 89 3.19 0.38 4.33
N ASP A 90 4.49 0.59 4.45
CA ASP A 90 5.09 1.86 4.87
C ASP A 90 4.69 3.00 3.93
N VAL A 91 4.84 2.81 2.61
CA VAL A 91 4.44 3.81 1.61
C VAL A 91 2.93 4.10 1.67
N GLN A 92 2.11 3.06 1.81
CA GLN A 92 0.66 3.24 1.90
C GLN A 92 0.28 4.04 3.15
N TYR A 93 0.86 3.70 4.30
CA TYR A 93 0.61 4.41 5.56
C TYR A 93 1.02 5.87 5.49
N HIS A 94 2.20 6.15 4.91
CA HIS A 94 2.64 7.53 4.66
C HIS A 94 1.66 8.28 3.77
N ASN A 95 1.19 7.67 2.67
CA ASN A 95 0.22 8.30 1.76
C ASN A 95 -1.15 8.56 2.42
N LEU A 96 -1.59 7.71 3.34
CA LEU A 96 -2.81 7.93 4.13
C LEU A 96 -2.69 9.12 5.09
N LYS A 97 -1.48 9.37 5.61
CA LYS A 97 -1.20 10.50 6.50
C LYS A 97 -0.95 11.81 5.77
N MET A 98 -0.55 11.77 4.51
CA MET A 98 -0.34 12.99 3.75
C MET A 98 -1.70 13.66 3.48
N PRO A 99 -1.88 14.95 3.82
CA PRO A 99 -3.05 15.68 3.37
C PRO A 99 -3.10 15.64 1.84
N GLU A 100 -4.29 15.41 1.29
CA GLU A 100 -4.48 15.29 -0.15
C GLU A 100 -3.86 16.51 -0.85
N TRP A 101 -2.76 16.29 -1.58
CA TRP A 101 -2.13 17.34 -2.35
C TRP A 101 -3.16 17.85 -3.37
N GLN A 102 -3.66 19.07 -3.18
CA GLN A 102 -4.66 19.71 -4.05
C GLN A 102 -4.10 20.09 -5.44
N THR A 103 -3.27 19.25 -6.05
CA THR A 103 -2.73 19.53 -7.38
C THR A 103 -3.73 19.23 -8.48
N LYS A 104 -4.75 18.38 -8.25
CA LYS A 104 -5.72 18.09 -9.32
C LYS A 104 -6.67 19.25 -9.62
N THR A 105 -6.95 20.13 -8.66
CA THR A 105 -7.77 21.33 -8.91
C THR A 105 -6.95 22.46 -9.55
N ARG A 106 -5.73 22.71 -9.08
CA ARG A 106 -4.84 23.74 -9.66
C ARG A 106 -4.17 23.33 -10.97
N GLY A 107 -3.90 22.04 -11.18
CA GLY A 107 -3.25 21.53 -12.40
C GLY A 107 -4.07 21.82 -13.65
N ARG A 108 -5.39 21.58 -13.61
CA ARG A 108 -6.30 21.90 -14.72
C ARG A 108 -6.24 23.39 -15.11
N GLU A 109 -6.29 24.29 -14.14
CA GLU A 109 -6.23 25.74 -14.40
C GLU A 109 -4.88 26.15 -15.01
N ILE A 110 -3.78 25.53 -14.57
CA ILE A 110 -2.45 25.78 -15.13
C ILE A 110 -2.36 25.24 -16.56
N PHE A 111 -2.82 24.02 -16.83
CA PHE A 111 -2.83 23.45 -18.18
C PHE A 111 -3.72 24.26 -19.15
N VAL A 112 -4.87 24.76 -18.70
CA VAL A 112 -5.74 25.64 -19.50
C VAL A 112 -5.03 26.96 -19.82
N LYS A 113 -4.44 27.63 -18.82
CA LYS A 113 -3.73 28.90 -19.04
C LYS A 113 -2.52 28.76 -19.95
N VAL A 114 -1.76 27.67 -19.83
CA VAL A 114 -0.62 27.37 -20.71
C VAL A 114 -1.09 27.10 -22.14
N TYR A 115 -2.23 26.41 -22.31
CA TYR A 115 -2.82 26.17 -23.62
C TYR A 115 -3.37 27.45 -24.27
N GLU A 116 -3.92 28.38 -23.47
CA GLU A 116 -4.41 29.69 -23.94
C GLU A 116 -3.28 30.65 -24.32
N HIS A 117 -2.09 30.54 -23.72
CA HIS A 117 -0.95 31.43 -23.97
C HIS A 117 0.04 30.90 -25.03
N HIS A 118 -0.14 29.67 -25.52
CA HIS A 118 0.60 29.21 -26.69
C HIS A 118 -0.03 29.81 -27.95
N SER A 119 0.74 30.61 -28.70
CA SER A 119 0.41 30.95 -30.09
C SER A 119 0.35 29.66 -30.89
N HIS A 120 -0.85 29.09 -31.00
CA HIS A 120 -1.11 28.00 -31.93
C HIS A 120 -0.90 28.57 -33.34
N GLY A 121 0.02 27.99 -34.11
CA GLY A 121 0.32 28.36 -35.49
C GLY A 121 -0.82 28.09 -36.48
N ASP A 122 -2.05 27.99 -35.99
CA ASP A 122 -3.29 27.79 -36.73
C ASP A 122 -4.21 29.02 -36.66
N HIS A 123 -3.69 30.14 -36.13
CA HIS A 123 -4.25 31.46 -36.42
C HIS A 123 -3.77 31.85 -37.82
N ASP A 124 -4.47 31.34 -38.83
CA ASP A 124 -4.28 31.74 -40.21
C ASP A 124 -4.64 33.23 -40.37
N GLU A 125 -3.63 34.10 -40.28
CA GLU A 125 -3.75 35.53 -40.52
C GLU A 125 -3.89 35.88 -42.01
N THR A 126 -4.12 34.90 -42.89
CA THR A 126 -4.33 35.16 -44.31
C THR A 126 -5.52 36.11 -44.49
N PRO A 127 -5.29 37.35 -44.97
CA PRO A 127 -6.35 38.32 -45.15
C PRO A 127 -7.41 37.76 -46.10
N LYS A 128 -8.68 38.08 -45.83
CA LYS A 128 -9.83 37.52 -46.55
C LYS A 128 -9.73 37.67 -48.07
N GLU A 129 -9.04 38.72 -48.54
CA GLU A 129 -8.83 39.01 -49.97
C GLU A 129 -7.95 37.96 -50.70
N LEU A 130 -7.19 37.14 -49.97
CA LEU A 130 -6.37 36.07 -50.54
C LEU A 130 -7.06 34.69 -50.49
N ARG A 131 -8.24 34.57 -49.86
CA ARG A 131 -8.99 33.31 -49.78
C ARG A 131 -9.88 33.06 -51.01
N ASP A 132 -10.28 34.11 -51.71
CA ASP A 132 -11.12 34.01 -52.91
C ASP A 132 -10.29 34.28 -54.17
N PHE A 133 -9.71 33.22 -54.75
CA PHE A 133 -9.28 33.22 -56.14
C PHE A 133 -10.26 32.39 -56.99
N LYS A 134 -10.64 32.98 -58.13
CA LYS A 134 -11.60 32.50 -59.14
C LYS A 134 -11.09 31.28 -59.92
#